data_AF-A0AAW3RH16-F1
#
_entry.id   AF-A0AAW3RH16-F1
#
_cell.length_a   1.000
_cell.length_b   1.000
_cell.length_c   1.000
_cell.angle_alpha   90.00
_cell.angle_beta   90.00
_cell.angle_gamma   90.00
#
_symmetry.space_group_name_H-M   'P 1'
#
loop_
_entity.id
_entity.type
_entity.pdbx_description
1 polymer ?
#
loop_
_entity_poly.entity_id
_entity_poly.type
_entity_poly.pdbx_seq_one_letter_code
_entity_poly.pdbx_strand_id
1 'polypeptide(L)'
;MVHQLIAEFMGTALMIIFGVGVHCSSVLKGTKYRGSGHIFAITTWGFGISVALFIFGNVCINPAMVLAQCLLGNIAWSLFIPYSVAEVLGGVVGSVIVWIMYADHFKASTDEISPITIRNLFCTAPAVRNLPRNFFVELFDTFIFISGILAISEIKRRESCQLALAYLYGPLGWDLVVQLGSQ
;
A
#
# COMPACT_ATOMS: atom_id res chain seq x y z
N MET A 1 -14.50 -1.49 -18.84
CA MET A 1 -14.96 -1.19 -17.47
C MET A 1 -14.78 -2.38 -16.54
N VAL A 2 -15.49 -3.50 -16.72
CA VAL A 2 -15.40 -4.68 -15.81
C VAL A 2 -13.96 -5.20 -15.65
N HIS A 3 -13.23 -5.40 -16.76
CA HIS A 3 -11.83 -5.83 -16.72
C HIS A 3 -10.93 -4.91 -15.89
N GLN A 4 -11.16 -3.59 -15.94
CA GLN A 4 -10.36 -2.64 -15.15
C GLN A 4 -10.72 -2.69 -13.67
N LEU A 5 -12.00 -2.81 -13.31
CA LEU A 5 -12.40 -2.99 -11.91
C LEU A 5 -11.83 -4.28 -11.30
N ILE A 6 -11.78 -5.36 -12.09
CA ILE A 6 -11.12 -6.61 -11.67
C ILE A 6 -9.61 -6.39 -11.49
N ALA A 7 -8.97 -5.63 -12.38
CA ALA A 7 -7.54 -5.30 -12.26
C ALA A 7 -7.25 -4.45 -11.01
N GLU A 8 -8.06 -3.43 -10.71
CA GLU A 8 -7.95 -2.63 -9.48
C GLU A 8 -8.12 -3.49 -8.22
N PHE A 9 -9.12 -4.37 -8.22
CA PHE A 9 -9.37 -5.31 -7.12
C PHE A 9 -8.19 -6.26 -6.91
N MET A 10 -7.74 -6.97 -7.96
CA MET A 10 -6.66 -7.96 -7.86
C MET A 10 -5.30 -7.30 -7.59
N GLY A 11 -5.06 -6.12 -8.17
CA GLY A 11 -3.86 -5.32 -7.91
C GLY A 11 -3.79 -4.85 -6.47
N THR A 12 -4.89 -4.34 -5.92
CA THR A 12 -4.94 -3.92 -4.52
C THR A 12 -4.81 -5.11 -3.58
N ALA A 13 -5.46 -6.24 -3.88
CA ALA A 13 -5.31 -7.48 -3.10
C ALA A 13 -3.85 -7.96 -3.07
N LEU A 14 -3.17 -7.98 -4.22
CA LEU A 14 -1.77 -8.39 -4.30
C LEU A 14 -0.85 -7.43 -3.53
N MET A 15 -1.03 -6.11 -3.69
CA MET A 15 -0.29 -5.10 -2.93
C MET A 15 -0.44 -5.31 -1.42
N ILE A 16 -1.65 -5.54 -0.94
CA ILE A 16 -1.93 -5.79 0.49
C ILE A 16 -1.34 -7.12 0.96
N ILE A 17 -1.33 -8.16 0.13
CA ILE A 17 -0.69 -9.45 0.49
C ILE A 17 0.80 -9.24 0.79
N PHE A 18 1.51 -8.46 -0.02
CA PHE A 18 2.91 -8.11 0.26
C PHE A 18 3.04 -7.21 1.49
N GLY A 19 2.24 -6.14 1.56
CA GLY A 19 2.33 -5.14 2.62
C GLY A 19 1.99 -5.67 4.01
N VAL A 20 0.82 -6.27 4.18
CA VAL A 20 0.42 -6.88 5.46
C VAL A 20 1.27 -8.13 5.75
N GLY A 21 1.64 -8.90 4.71
CA GLY A 21 2.48 -10.08 4.86
C GLY A 21 3.87 -9.78 5.42
N VAL A 22 4.49 -8.65 5.05
CA VAL A 22 5.79 -8.25 5.61
C VAL A 22 5.66 -7.81 7.07
N HIS A 23 4.57 -7.14 7.45
CA HIS A 23 4.28 -6.81 8.84
C HIS A 23 4.05 -8.07 9.68
N CYS A 24 3.25 -9.01 9.18
CA CYS A 24 3.04 -10.30 9.85
C CYS A 24 4.37 -11.06 10.02
N SER A 25 5.21 -11.09 8.98
CA SER A 25 6.52 -11.73 9.01
C SER A 25 7.50 -11.09 10.00
N SER A 26 7.44 -9.78 10.19
CA SER A 26 8.36 -9.03 11.05
C SER A 26 7.90 -8.94 12.50
N VAL A 27 6.61 -9.11 12.77
CA VAL A 27 6.03 -8.89 14.10
C VAL A 27 5.53 -10.16 14.77
N LEU A 28 4.92 -11.12 14.06
CA LEU A 28 4.29 -12.28 14.71
C LEU A 28 5.31 -13.26 15.30
N LYS A 29 4.86 -14.07 16.27
CA LYS A 29 5.71 -15.04 16.96
C LYS A 29 6.02 -16.22 16.05
N GLY A 30 7.27 -16.68 16.10
CA GLY A 30 7.72 -17.87 15.37
C GLY A 30 7.89 -17.65 13.86
N THR A 31 7.72 -16.43 13.36
CA THR A 31 8.07 -16.09 11.98
C THR A 31 9.58 -15.97 11.84
N LYS A 32 10.12 -16.41 10.69
CA LYS A 32 11.57 -16.43 10.44
C LYS A 32 12.21 -15.05 10.40
N TYR A 33 11.43 -14.03 10.04
CA TYR A 33 11.90 -12.66 9.84
C TYR A 33 11.48 -11.74 11.00
N ARG A 34 11.08 -12.30 12.15
CA ARG A 34 10.69 -11.49 13.31
C ARG A 34 11.85 -10.57 13.71
N GLY A 35 11.55 -9.29 13.90
CA GLY A 35 12.56 -8.29 14.28
C GLY A 35 13.44 -7.79 13.11
N SER A 36 13.10 -8.10 11.86
CA SER A 36 13.81 -7.57 10.67
C SER A 36 13.72 -6.05 10.50
N GLY A 37 12.78 -5.40 11.18
CA GLY A 37 12.70 -3.96 11.32
C GLY A 37 12.09 -3.22 10.13
N HIS A 38 12.13 -1.89 10.22
CA HIS A 38 11.39 -1.00 9.33
C HIS A 38 11.86 -1.07 7.86
N ILE A 39 13.18 -1.12 7.63
CA ILE A 39 13.76 -1.16 6.27
C ILE A 39 13.27 -2.38 5.48
N PHE A 40 13.12 -3.52 6.15
CA PHE A 40 12.56 -4.72 5.53
C PHE A 40 11.11 -4.49 5.08
N ALA A 41 10.28 -3.90 5.96
CA ALA A 41 8.89 -3.59 5.66
C ALA A 41 8.75 -2.63 4.45
N ILE A 42 9.44 -1.49 4.48
CA ILE A 42 9.31 -0.47 3.42
C ILE A 42 9.75 -0.99 2.05
N THR A 43 10.83 -1.80 2.03
CA THR A 43 11.35 -2.38 0.78
C THR A 43 10.38 -3.40 0.21
N THR A 44 9.77 -4.25 1.04
CA THR A 44 8.77 -5.22 0.57
C THR A 44 7.47 -4.57 0.12
N TRP A 45 7.01 -3.50 0.78
CA TRP A 45 5.88 -2.70 0.32
C TRP A 45 6.13 -2.13 -1.09
N GLY A 46 7.28 -1.48 -1.28
CA GLY A 46 7.72 -0.98 -2.57
C GLY A 46 7.74 -2.04 -3.67
N PHE A 47 8.31 -3.20 -3.35
CA PHE A 47 8.35 -4.33 -4.27
C PHE A 47 6.95 -4.87 -4.61
N GLY A 48 6.07 -4.99 -3.62
CA GLY A 48 4.68 -5.43 -3.80
C GLY A 48 3.89 -4.52 -4.74
N ILE A 49 4.02 -3.20 -4.58
CA ILE A 49 3.44 -2.20 -5.48
C ILE A 49 4.00 -2.39 -6.90
N SER A 50 5.32 -2.48 -7.05
CA SER A 50 5.97 -2.68 -8.35
C SER A 50 5.48 -3.95 -9.06
N VAL A 51 5.33 -5.07 -8.33
CA VAL A 51 4.80 -6.33 -8.88
C VAL A 51 3.34 -6.19 -9.31
N ALA A 52 2.49 -5.56 -8.49
CA ALA A 52 1.09 -5.32 -8.84
C ALA A 52 0.96 -4.46 -10.10
N LEU A 53 1.73 -3.37 -10.20
CA LEU A 53 1.76 -2.52 -11.38
C LEU A 53 2.29 -3.24 -12.63
N PHE A 54 3.26 -4.15 -12.47
CA PHE A 54 3.81 -4.94 -13.57
C PHE A 54 2.80 -5.96 -14.12
N ILE A 55 2.06 -6.65 -13.24
CA ILE A 55 1.10 -7.69 -13.64
C ILE A 55 -0.17 -7.08 -14.23
N PHE A 56 -0.75 -6.09 -13.56
CA PHE A 56 -2.08 -5.60 -13.90
C PHE A 56 -2.06 -4.44 -14.90
N GLY A 57 -1.03 -3.58 -14.83
CA GLY A 57 -0.83 -2.46 -15.76
C GLY A 57 -1.95 -1.40 -15.75
N ASN A 58 -1.61 -0.12 -15.78
CA ASN A 58 -2.58 0.98 -15.86
C ASN A 58 -3.69 0.96 -14.78
N VAL A 59 -3.36 0.47 -13.59
CA VAL A 59 -4.23 0.47 -12.39
C VAL A 59 -3.83 1.60 -11.44
N CYS A 60 -4.78 2.06 -10.62
CA CYS A 60 -4.58 3.09 -9.60
C CYS A 60 -4.20 2.49 -8.25
N ILE A 61 -4.84 1.37 -7.87
CA ILE A 61 -4.67 0.60 -6.62
C ILE A 61 -4.68 1.46 -5.35
N ASN A 62 -5.32 2.62 -5.40
CA ASN A 62 -5.39 3.63 -4.34
C ASN A 62 -6.48 4.67 -4.66
N PRO A 63 -7.51 4.83 -3.80
CA PRO A 63 -8.57 5.82 -4.02
C PRO A 63 -8.08 7.26 -4.19
N ALA A 64 -7.00 7.65 -3.53
CA ALA A 64 -6.40 8.97 -3.69
C ALA A 64 -5.77 9.14 -5.09
N MET A 65 -5.20 8.07 -5.65
CA MET A 65 -4.72 8.07 -7.03
C MET A 65 -5.88 8.14 -8.03
N VAL A 66 -6.99 7.43 -7.79
CA VAL A 66 -8.21 7.57 -8.61
C VAL A 66 -8.73 9.00 -8.59
N LEU A 67 -8.77 9.64 -7.42
CA LEU A 67 -9.16 11.05 -7.27
C LEU A 67 -8.24 11.97 -8.07
N ALA A 68 -6.92 11.78 -7.96
CA ALA A 68 -5.94 12.56 -8.72
C ALA A 68 -6.15 12.40 -10.23
N GLN A 69 -6.39 11.19 -10.71
CA GLN A 69 -6.65 10.92 -12.12
C GLN A 69 -7.99 11.51 -12.59
N CYS A 70 -9.00 11.59 -11.73
CA CYS A 70 -10.26 12.29 -12.03
C CYS A 70 -10.06 13.80 -12.14
N LEU A 71 -9.29 14.39 -11.21
CA LEU A 71 -8.95 15.83 -11.23
C LEU A 71 -8.14 16.21 -12.48
N LEU A 72 -7.27 15.32 -12.94
CA LEU A 72 -6.47 15.49 -14.16
C LEU A 72 -7.25 15.19 -15.45
N GLY A 73 -8.49 14.70 -15.36
CA GLY A 73 -9.32 14.36 -16.52
C GLY A 73 -8.94 13.03 -17.20
N ASN A 74 -8.08 12.22 -16.60
CA ASN A 74 -7.66 10.92 -17.12
C ASN A 74 -8.69 9.80 -16.86
N ILE A 75 -9.48 9.93 -15.78
CA ILE A 75 -10.58 9.04 -15.42
C ILE A 75 -11.86 9.87 -15.33
N ALA A 76 -12.96 9.34 -15.85
CA ALA A 76 -14.27 10.00 -15.70
C ALA A 76 -14.71 9.99 -14.24
N TRP A 77 -15.23 11.11 -13.74
CA TRP A 77 -15.72 11.24 -12.36
C TRP A 77 -16.77 10.20 -11.95
N SER A 78 -17.58 9.71 -12.90
CA SER A 78 -18.55 8.63 -12.67
C SER A 78 -17.90 7.30 -12.28
N LEU A 79 -16.62 7.11 -12.56
CA LEU A 79 -15.85 5.91 -12.24
C LEU A 79 -15.11 6.01 -10.91
N PHE A 80 -15.08 7.18 -10.26
CA PHE A 80 -14.41 7.37 -8.97
C PHE A 80 -14.88 6.34 -7.94
N ILE A 81 -16.19 6.30 -7.67
CA ILE A 81 -16.77 5.37 -6.68
C ILE A 81 -16.58 3.89 -7.07
N PRO A 82 -16.89 3.46 -8.31
CA PRO A 82 -16.63 2.07 -8.73
C PRO A 82 -15.18 1.61 -8.52
N TYR A 83 -14.19 2.43 -8.88
CA TYR A 83 -12.78 2.10 -8.71
C TYR A 83 -12.42 2.02 -7.23
N SER A 84 -12.79 3.02 -6.42
CA SER A 84 -12.49 3.03 -4.99
C SER A 84 -13.14 1.85 -4.25
N VAL A 85 -14.34 1.44 -4.63
CA VAL A 85 -14.99 0.24 -4.06
C VAL A 85 -14.21 -1.03 -4.44
N ALA A 86 -13.77 -1.16 -5.69
CA ALA A 86 -12.97 -2.30 -6.13
C ALA A 86 -11.63 -2.39 -5.37
N GLU A 87 -10.94 -1.26 -5.18
CA GLU A 87 -9.70 -1.15 -4.42
C GLU A 87 -9.91 -1.54 -2.95
N VAL A 88 -10.91 -0.97 -2.27
CA VAL A 88 -11.23 -1.30 -0.87
C VAL A 88 -11.56 -2.78 -0.70
N LEU A 89 -12.38 -3.35 -1.59
CA LEU A 89 -12.70 -4.79 -1.56
C LEU A 89 -11.46 -5.64 -1.80
N GLY A 90 -10.59 -5.23 -2.72
CA GLY A 90 -9.30 -5.89 -2.97
C GLY A 90 -8.43 -5.90 -1.73
N GLY A 91 -8.33 -4.77 -1.03
CA GLY A 91 -7.56 -4.68 0.21
C GLY A 91 -8.14 -5.52 1.35
N VAL A 92 -9.46 -5.60 1.49
CA VAL A 92 -10.11 -6.50 2.44
C VAL A 92 -9.77 -7.95 2.13
N VAL A 93 -9.91 -8.38 0.88
CA VAL A 93 -9.61 -9.76 0.47
C VAL A 93 -8.14 -10.10 0.63
N GLY A 94 -7.23 -9.20 0.24
CA GLY A 94 -5.79 -9.37 0.47
C GLY A 94 -5.46 -9.55 1.96
N SER A 95 -6.09 -8.75 2.83
CA SER A 95 -5.92 -8.84 4.28
C SER A 95 -6.40 -10.18 4.84
N VAL A 96 -7.56 -10.67 4.39
CA VAL A 96 -8.10 -11.97 4.80
C VAL A 96 -7.18 -13.11 4.36
N ILE A 97 -6.64 -13.06 3.14
CA ILE A 97 -5.69 -14.05 2.64
C ILE A 97 -4.46 -14.10 3.56
N VAL A 98 -3.88 -12.95 3.90
CA VAL A 98 -2.72 -12.91 4.81
C VAL A 98 -3.08 -13.42 6.21
N TRP A 99 -4.25 -13.08 6.72
CA TRP A 99 -4.72 -13.59 8.00
C TRP A 99 -4.79 -15.13 8.01
N ILE A 100 -5.29 -15.75 6.94
CA ILE A 100 -5.30 -17.21 6.76
C ILE A 100 -3.86 -17.76 6.67
N MET A 101 -2.99 -17.13 5.87
CA MET A 101 -1.59 -17.58 5.68
C MET A 101 -0.79 -17.59 6.99
N TYR A 102 -1.09 -16.67 7.92
CA TYR A 102 -0.40 -16.52 9.20
C TYR A 102 -1.23 -17.00 10.39
N ALA A 103 -2.33 -17.74 10.18
CA ALA A 103 -3.29 -18.10 11.24
C ALA A 103 -2.62 -18.75 12.46
N ASP A 104 -1.70 -19.68 12.24
CA ASP A 104 -0.95 -20.34 13.34
C ASP A 104 -0.02 -19.37 14.07
N HIS A 105 0.60 -18.43 13.35
CA HIS A 105 1.44 -17.39 13.95
C HIS A 105 0.61 -16.39 14.77
N PHE A 106 -0.59 -16.04 14.32
CA PHE A 106 -1.55 -15.24 15.09
C PHE A 106 -1.93 -15.95 16.39
N LYS A 107 -2.28 -17.24 16.30
CA LYS A 107 -2.60 -18.06 17.48
C LYS A 107 -1.43 -18.15 18.44
N ALA A 108 -0.21 -18.36 17.95
CA ALA A 108 1.00 -18.39 18.77
C ALA A 108 1.32 -17.04 19.43
N SER A 109 0.81 -15.93 18.89
CA SER A 109 1.10 -14.57 19.35
C SER A 109 0.09 -14.01 20.36
N THR A 110 -1.01 -14.74 20.65
CA THR A 110 -2.17 -14.22 21.40
C THR A 110 -1.80 -13.68 22.78
N ASP A 111 -0.90 -14.34 23.49
CA ASP A 111 -0.51 -13.96 24.86
C ASP A 111 0.73 -13.05 24.93
N GLU A 112 1.39 -12.80 23.79
CA GLU A 112 2.67 -12.09 23.73
C GLU A 112 2.55 -10.72 23.07
N ILE A 113 1.67 -10.60 22.07
CA ILE A 113 1.54 -9.39 21.25
C ILE A 113 0.22 -8.72 21.58
N SER A 114 0.28 -7.41 21.89
CA SER A 114 -0.92 -6.66 22.23
C SER A 114 -1.94 -6.66 21.06
N PRO A 115 -3.25 -6.64 21.35
CA PRO A 115 -4.29 -6.51 20.32
C PRO A 115 -4.12 -5.26 19.44
N ILE A 116 -3.54 -4.18 20.00
CA ILE A 116 -3.24 -2.94 19.27
C ILE A 116 -2.16 -3.21 18.22
N THR A 117 -1.09 -3.90 18.60
CA THR A 117 -0.01 -4.27 17.67
C THR A 117 -0.52 -5.20 16.58
N ILE A 118 -1.39 -6.16 16.92
CA ILE A 118 -2.04 -7.07 15.95
C ILE A 118 -2.91 -6.28 14.96
N ARG A 119 -3.74 -5.35 15.45
CA ARG A 119 -4.54 -4.47 14.58
C ARG A 119 -3.65 -3.65 13.66
N ASN A 120 -2.54 -3.11 14.18
CA ASN A 120 -1.62 -2.26 13.43
C ASN A 120 -0.87 -3.00 12.31
N LEU A 121 -0.98 -4.33 12.20
CA LEU A 121 -0.51 -5.08 11.03
C LEU A 121 -1.37 -4.82 9.78
N PHE A 122 -2.64 -4.45 9.97
CA PHE A 122 -3.62 -4.29 8.90
C PHE A 122 -3.99 -2.84 8.63
N CYS A 123 -3.76 -1.93 9.58
CA CYS A 123 -4.06 -0.51 9.43
C CYS A 123 -3.04 0.36 10.17
N THR A 124 -2.91 1.61 9.75
CA THR A 124 -2.06 2.59 10.42
C THR A 124 -2.77 3.21 11.63
N ALA A 125 -2.00 3.55 12.65
CA ALA A 125 -2.48 4.32 13.80
C ALA A 125 -1.37 5.28 14.23
N PRO A 126 -1.70 6.54 14.59
CA PRO A 126 -0.70 7.51 14.97
C PRO A 126 -0.04 7.12 16.30
N ALA A 127 1.26 7.37 16.42
CA ALA A 127 1.98 7.19 17.68
C ALA A 127 1.49 8.21 18.73
N VAL A 128 1.33 9.47 18.32
CA VAL A 128 0.71 10.53 19.14
C VAL A 128 -0.51 11.09 18.43
N ARG A 129 -1.66 11.00 19.08
CA ARG A 129 -2.94 11.44 18.51
C ARG A 129 -3.09 12.96 18.58
N ASN A 130 -2.92 13.63 17.44
CA ASN A 130 -3.23 15.04 17.19
C ASN A 130 -3.90 15.18 15.81
N LEU A 131 -5.23 15.06 15.77
CA LEU A 131 -5.98 14.88 14.51
C LEU A 131 -5.69 15.95 13.43
N PRO A 132 -5.63 17.26 13.74
CA PRO A 132 -5.26 18.26 12.73
C PRO A 132 -3.86 18.04 12.14
N ARG A 133 -2.88 17.73 12.99
CA ARG A 133 -1.50 17.49 12.55
C ARG A 133 -1.35 16.17 11.81
N ASN A 134 -1.95 15.09 12.32
CA ASN A 134 -1.94 13.79 11.64
C ASN A 134 -2.62 13.88 10.27
N PHE A 135 -3.72 14.63 10.15
CA PHE A 135 -4.34 14.87 8.84
C PHE A 135 -3.42 15.64 7.89
N PHE A 136 -2.78 16.71 8.36
CA PHE A 136 -1.85 17.50 7.53
C PHE A 136 -0.69 16.64 7.01
N VAL A 137 -0.13 15.80 7.88
CA VAL A 137 0.91 14.83 7.54
C VAL A 137 0.45 13.89 6.42
N GLU A 138 -0.64 13.16 6.63
CA GLU A 138 -1.15 12.17 5.66
C GLU A 138 -1.51 12.83 4.31
N LEU A 139 -2.07 14.05 4.36
CA LEU A 139 -2.38 14.84 3.17
C LEU A 139 -1.10 15.19 2.39
N PHE A 140 -0.08 15.70 3.07
CA PHE A 140 1.17 16.15 2.44
C PHE A 140 1.99 14.97 1.90
N ASP A 141 2.02 13.86 2.63
CA ASP A 141 2.69 12.62 2.22
C ASP A 141 2.04 12.02 0.98
N THR A 142 0.71 11.95 0.99
CA THR A 142 -0.07 11.47 -0.16
C THR A 142 0.15 12.37 -1.38
N PHE A 143 0.21 13.69 -1.17
CA PHE A 143 0.52 14.64 -2.23
C PHE A 143 1.89 14.38 -2.86
N ILE A 144 2.95 14.27 -2.05
CA ILE A 144 4.31 13.99 -2.55
C ILE A 144 4.36 12.63 -3.25
N PHE A 145 3.75 11.60 -2.67
CA PHE A 145 3.70 10.26 -3.23
C PHE A 145 3.04 10.25 -4.62
N ILE A 146 1.85 10.82 -4.75
CA ILE A 146 1.12 10.89 -6.03
C ILE A 146 1.87 11.75 -7.04
N SER A 147 2.38 12.92 -6.64
CA SER A 147 3.17 13.78 -7.53
C SER A 147 4.42 13.07 -8.04
N GLY A 148 5.11 12.29 -7.19
CA GLY A 148 6.26 11.47 -7.58
C GLY A 148 5.89 10.40 -8.62
N ILE A 149 4.80 9.66 -8.40
CA ILE A 149 4.29 8.67 -9.35
C ILE A 149 3.97 9.31 -10.71
N LEU A 150 3.27 10.44 -10.70
CA LEU A 150 2.87 11.14 -11.92
C LEU A 150 4.08 11.68 -12.69
N ALA A 151 5.06 12.27 -12.01
CA ALA A 151 6.30 12.75 -12.61
C ALA A 151 7.08 11.61 -13.29
N ILE A 152 7.18 10.46 -12.61
CA ILE A 152 7.80 9.25 -13.14
C ILE A 152 7.05 8.72 -14.37
N SER A 153 5.71 8.68 -14.32
CA SER A 153 4.87 8.22 -15.42
C SER A 153 5.04 9.07 -16.68
N GLU A 154 5.20 10.39 -16.52
CA GLU A 154 5.49 11.30 -17.63
C GLU A 154 6.89 11.06 -18.23
N ILE A 155 7.91 10.79 -17.41
CA ILE A 155 9.25 10.42 -17.89
C ILE A 155 9.19 9.11 -18.71
N LYS A 156 8.46 8.09 -18.23
CA LYS A 156 8.26 6.82 -18.95
C LYS A 156 7.64 7.03 -20.33
N ARG A 157 6.76 8.02 -20.49
CA ARG A 157 6.14 8.34 -21.79
C ARG A 157 7.16 8.91 -22.78
N ARG A 158 8.21 9.56 -22.28
CA ARG A 158 9.26 10.21 -23.07
C ARG A 158 10.44 9.29 -23.39
N GLU A 159 10.79 8.39 -22.48
CA GLU A 159 11.87 7.42 -22.65
C GLU A 159 11.36 5.99 -22.39
N SER A 160 11.44 5.12 -23.40
CA SER A 160 10.96 3.72 -23.39
C SER A 160 11.73 2.77 -22.44
N CYS A 161 12.23 3.25 -21.29
CA CYS A 161 13.09 2.50 -20.40
C CYS A 161 12.27 1.86 -19.25
N GLN A 162 11.84 0.61 -19.45
CA GLN A 162 10.86 -0.08 -18.60
C GLN A 162 11.38 -0.59 -17.24
N LEU A 163 12.68 -0.51 -16.95
CA LEU A 163 13.32 -1.23 -15.83
C LEU A 163 13.81 -0.35 -14.66
N ALA A 164 14.06 0.94 -14.88
CA ALA A 164 14.57 1.83 -13.82
C ALA A 164 13.51 2.24 -12.78
N LEU A 165 12.22 2.16 -13.15
CA LEU A 165 11.14 2.72 -12.34
C LEU A 165 10.75 1.82 -11.17
N ALA A 166 10.79 0.49 -11.35
CA ALA A 166 10.49 -0.50 -10.30
C ALA A 166 11.40 -0.40 -9.06
N TYR A 167 12.63 0.10 -9.21
CA TYR A 167 13.60 0.32 -8.13
C TYR A 167 13.44 1.67 -7.40
N LEU A 168 12.81 2.66 -8.04
CA LEU A 168 12.55 3.98 -7.44
C LEU A 168 11.27 4.02 -6.58
N TYR A 169 10.34 3.09 -6.79
CA TYR A 169 9.05 3.02 -6.07
C TYR A 169 9.16 2.61 -4.58
N GLY A 170 10.28 2.06 -4.12
CA GLY A 170 10.31 1.37 -2.82
C GLY A 170 10.86 2.15 -1.61
N PRO A 171 12.07 2.72 -1.68
CA PRO A 171 12.67 3.33 -0.49
C PRO A 171 12.20 4.76 -0.25
N LEU A 172 12.23 5.65 -1.26
CA LEU A 172 12.05 7.10 -1.05
C LEU A 172 10.59 7.55 -0.86
N GLY A 173 9.63 6.92 -1.55
CA GLY A 173 8.22 7.30 -1.46
C GLY A 173 7.54 6.80 -0.19
N TRP A 174 7.89 5.60 0.26
CA TRP A 174 7.29 4.99 1.46
C TRP A 174 7.98 5.44 2.75
N ASP A 175 9.28 5.78 2.72
CA ASP A 175 9.97 6.36 3.87
C ASP A 175 9.38 7.74 4.23
N LEU A 176 8.91 8.52 3.26
CA LEU A 176 8.19 9.78 3.53
C LEU A 176 6.82 9.53 4.19
N VAL A 177 6.03 8.61 3.63
CA VAL A 177 4.68 8.25 4.13
C VAL A 177 4.72 7.64 5.53
N VAL A 178 5.74 6.84 5.85
CA VAL A 178 5.83 6.20 7.18
C VAL A 178 6.60 7.02 8.20
N GLN A 179 7.60 7.82 7.82
CA GLN A 179 8.32 8.68 8.78
C GLN A 179 7.43 9.80 9.33
N LEU A 180 6.50 10.32 8.54
CA LEU A 180 5.65 11.42 8.98
C LEU A 180 4.39 10.89 9.69
N GLY A 181 3.77 9.79 9.23
CA GLY A 181 2.61 9.16 9.90
C GLY A 181 2.91 8.47 11.24
N SER A 182 4.18 8.18 11.55
CA SER A 182 4.61 7.58 12.83
C SER A 182 4.90 8.60 13.95
N GLN A 183 4.60 9.89 13.74
CA GLN A 183 4.74 10.97 14.73
C GLN A 183 3.44 11.26 15.50
#